data_AF-A0A2V8N5J8-F1
#
_entry.id   AF-A0A2V8N5J8-F1
#
_cell.length_a   1.000
_cell.length_b   1.000
_cell.length_c   1.000
_cell.angle_alpha   90.00
_cell.angle_beta   90.00
_cell.angle_gamma   90.00
#
_symmetry.space_group_name_H-M   'P 1'
#
loop_
_entity.id
_entity.type
_entity.pdbx_description
1 polymer ?
#
loop_
_entity_poly.entity_id
_entity_poly.type
_entity_poly.pdbx_seq_one_letter_code
_entity_poly.pdbx_strand_id
1 'polypeptide(L)' 'MALLVLLLTIAAAANAQDPPMGVLSDVGIDQRLNEAVPLDLAFRDEMGRAVRLADYFGEKPVILSLNYYDCPMLCTLIL' A
#
# COMPACT_ATOMS: atom_id res chain seq x y z
N MET A 1 0.42 23.05 -39.45
CA MET A 1 0.10 21.61 -39.58
C MET A 1 1.17 20.73 -38.95
N ALA A 2 2.47 20.93 -39.24
CA ALA A 2 3.57 20.18 -38.60
C ALA A 2 3.60 20.27 -37.06
N LEU A 3 3.27 21.43 -36.49
CA LEU A 3 3.23 21.63 -35.02
C LEU A 3 2.11 20.81 -34.34
N LEU A 4 1.00 20.56 -35.03
CA LEU A 4 -0.13 19.79 -34.51
C LEU A 4 0.21 18.29 -34.49
N VAL A 5 0.91 17.81 -35.51
CA VAL A 5 1.36 16.40 -35.61
C VAL A 5 2.40 16.09 -34.54
N LEU A 6 3.29 17.04 -34.22
CA LEU A 6 4.31 16.88 -33.17
C LEU A 6 3.71 16.79 -31.76
N LEU A 7 2.56 17.44 -31.51
CA LEU A 7 1.88 17.38 -30.21
C LEU A 7 1.15 16.05 -29.98
N LEU A 8 0.62 15.42 -31.04
CA LEU A 8 -0.09 14.14 -30.93
C LEU A 8 0.86 12.94 -30.65
N THR A 9 2.12 13.00 -31.07
CA THR A 9 3.06 11.88 -30.86
C THR A 9 3.59 11.79 -29.43
N ILE A 10 3.55 12.88 -28.66
CA ILE A 10 4.05 12.92 -27.27
C ILE A 10 3.05 12.24 -26.32
N ALA A 11 1.75 12.21 -26.66
CA ALA A 11 0.70 11.62 -25.83
C ALA A 11 0.66 10.09 -25.85
N ALA A 12 1.38 9.42 -26.78
CA ALA A 12 1.25 7.99 -27.02
C ALA A 12 2.19 7.10 -26.20
N ALA A 13 3.05 7.66 -25.34
CA ALA A 13 4.04 6.90 -24.57
C ALA A 13 3.65 6.71 -23.08
N ALA A 14 2.36 6.75 -22.74
CA ALA A 14 1.88 6.33 -21.43
C ALA A 14 1.78 4.80 -21.39
N ASN A 15 2.88 4.11 -21.05
CA ASN A 15 2.81 2.68 -20.74
C ASN A 15 2.06 2.52 -19.41
N ALA A 16 0.83 2.02 -19.46
CA ALA A 16 0.20 1.45 -18.27
C ALA A 16 1.03 0.22 -17.87
N GLN A 17 1.47 0.16 -16.62
CA GLN A 17 2.07 -1.06 -16.08
C GLN A 17 0.93 -2.07 -15.89
N ASP A 18 0.64 -2.87 -16.92
CA ASP A 18 -0.31 -3.96 -16.77
C ASP A 18 0.35 -5.04 -15.90
N PRO A 19 -0.14 -5.24 -14.66
CA PRO A 19 0.34 -6.32 -13.83
C PRO A 19 -0.01 -7.65 -14.52
N PRO A 20 0.83 -8.70 -14.39
CA PRO A 20 0.58 -9.98 -15.02
C PRO A 20 -0.83 -10.48 -14.66
N MET A 21 -1.70 -10.53 -15.69
CA MET A 21 -3.09 -10.98 -15.59
C MET A 21 -3.11 -12.42 -15.11
N GLY A 22 -3.36 -12.61 -13.81
CA GLY A 22 -3.42 -13.92 -13.17
C GLY A 22 -3.15 -13.86 -11.67
N VAL A 23 -2.28 -12.97 -11.20
CA VAL A 23 -2.03 -12.81 -9.74
C VAL A 23 -3.04 -11.85 -9.11
N LEU A 24 -3.46 -10.81 -9.83
CA LEU A 24 -4.36 -9.79 -9.28
C LEU A 24 -5.85 -10.12 -9.38
N SER A 25 -6.25 -11.13 -10.16
CA SER A 25 -7.66 -11.55 -10.24
C SER A 25 -8.21 -12.04 -8.90
N ASP A 26 -7.32 -12.58 -8.04
CA ASP A 26 -7.68 -13.10 -6.72
C ASP A 26 -7.27 -12.18 -5.57
N VAL A 27 -6.68 -11.01 -5.87
CA VAL A 27 -6.19 -10.06 -4.87
C VAL A 27 -7.06 -8.82 -4.86
N GLY A 28 -7.64 -8.51 -3.70
CA GLY A 28 -8.50 -7.34 -3.50
C GLY A 28 -8.63 -6.98 -2.03
N ILE A 29 -9.33 -5.88 -1.75
CA ILE A 29 -9.61 -5.40 -0.39
C ILE A 29 -11.07 -5.68 -0.06
N ASP A 30 -11.32 -6.49 0.97
CA ASP A 30 -12.63 -6.55 1.62
C ASP A 30 -12.72 -5.44 2.67
N GLN A 31 -13.57 -4.44 2.41
CA GLN A 31 -13.67 -3.25 3.25
C GLN A 31 -14.62 -3.49 4.43
N ARG A 32 -14.06 -3.68 5.62
CA ARG A 32 -14.82 -3.83 6.87
C ARG A 32 -14.87 -2.53 7.68
N LEU A 33 -15.61 -1.54 7.17
CA LEU A 33 -15.68 -0.21 7.79
C LEU A 33 -16.31 -0.26 9.20
N ASN A 34 -15.78 0.56 10.11
CA ASN A 34 -16.17 0.64 11.53
C ASN A 34 -15.94 -0.63 12.35
N GLU A 35 -15.38 -1.70 11.76
CA GLU A 35 -14.99 -2.87 12.53
C GLU A 35 -13.79 -2.56 13.42
N ALA A 36 -13.85 -3.01 14.67
CA ALA A 36 -12.79 -2.77 15.63
C ALA A 36 -11.58 -3.65 15.31
N VAL A 37 -10.40 -3.03 15.24
CA VAL A 37 -9.13 -3.77 15.15
C VAL A 37 -8.88 -4.48 16.48
N PRO A 38 -8.56 -5.79 16.51
CA PRO A 38 -8.25 -6.49 17.76
C PRO A 38 -6.95 -5.95 18.36
N LEU A 39 -7.03 -5.35 19.55
CA LEU A 39 -5.88 -4.67 20.17
C LEU A 39 -4.98 -5.62 21.00
N ASP A 40 -5.43 -6.83 21.27
CA ASP A 40 -4.71 -7.85 22.01
C ASP A 40 -3.72 -8.66 21.15
N LEU A 41 -3.67 -8.40 19.84
CA LEU A 41 -2.74 -9.03 18.90
C LEU A 41 -1.28 -8.84 19.36
N ALA A 42 -0.53 -9.94 19.38
CA ALA A 42 0.87 -9.97 19.78
C ALA A 42 1.81 -9.79 18.57
N PHE A 43 2.79 -8.91 18.71
CA PHE A 43 3.80 -8.60 17.70
C PHE A 43 5.21 -8.58 18.29
N ARG A 44 6.19 -8.47 17.39
CA ARG A 44 7.56 -8.09 17.73
C ARG A 44 7.87 -6.75 17.08
N ASP A 45 8.41 -5.84 17.85
CA ASP A 45 8.86 -4.54 17.34
C ASP A 45 10.26 -4.63 16.68
N GLU A 46 10.78 -3.50 16.20
CA GLU A 46 12.07 -3.40 15.52
C GLU A 46 13.27 -3.73 16.43
N MET A 47 13.08 -3.69 17.74
CA MET A 47 14.08 -4.09 18.73
C MET A 47 13.92 -5.56 19.16
N GLY A 48 12.94 -6.28 18.60
CA GLY A 48 12.64 -7.68 18.90
C GLY A 48 11.81 -7.88 20.19
N ARG A 49 11.34 -6.80 20.82
CA ARG A 49 10.54 -6.86 22.05
C ARG A 49 9.16 -7.40 21.74
N ALA A 50 8.62 -8.23 22.64
CA ALA A 50 7.23 -8.67 22.56
C ALA A 50 6.33 -7.49 22.96
N VAL A 51 5.37 -7.15 22.10
CA VAL A 51 4.42 -6.05 22.30
C VAL A 51 3.01 -6.50 21.91
N ARG A 52 2.00 -5.82 22.43
CA ARG A 52 0.62 -5.93 21.94
C ARG A 52 0.28 -4.70 21.10
N LEU A 53 -0.65 -4.85 20.17
CA LEU A 53 -1.09 -3.72 19.36
C LEU A 53 -1.62 -2.55 20.21
N ALA A 54 -2.32 -2.85 21.31
CA ALA A 54 -2.81 -1.89 22.29
C ALA A 54 -1.72 -0.96 22.85
N ASP A 55 -0.46 -1.41 22.90
CA ASP A 55 0.65 -0.66 23.50
C ASP A 55 0.99 0.61 22.68
N TYR A 56 0.50 0.73 21.44
CA TYR A 56 0.67 1.89 20.55
C TYR A 56 -0.53 2.86 20.54
N PHE A 57 -1.59 2.57 21.30
CA PHE A 57 -2.81 3.40 21.35
C PHE A 57 -2.76 4.37 22.54
N GLY A 58 -3.26 5.58 22.34
CA GLY A 58 -3.31 6.64 23.35
C GLY A 58 -4.40 7.67 23.04
N GLU A 59 -4.15 8.95 23.28
CA GLU A 59 -5.13 10.03 23.05
C GLU A 59 -5.27 10.43 21.56
N LYS A 60 -4.34 10.00 20.71
CA LYS A 60 -4.29 10.38 19.28
C LYS A 60 -4.77 9.24 18.39
N PRO A 61 -5.40 9.54 17.23
CA PRO A 61 -5.72 8.54 16.23
C PRO A 61 -4.47 7.79 15.76
N VAL A 62 -4.63 6.49 15.50
CA VAL A 62 -3.58 5.59 15.01
C VAL A 62 -3.85 5.25 13.56
N ILE A 63 -2.82 5.35 12.72
CA ILE A 63 -2.82 4.86 11.33
C ILE A 63 -1.94 3.62 11.28
N LEU A 64 -2.46 2.52 10.73
CA LEU A 64 -1.72 1.28 10.50
C LEU A 64 -1.28 1.21 9.04
N SER A 65 0.03 1.08 8.81
CA SER A 65 0.60 0.85 7.48
C SER A 65 1.11 -0.58 7.39
N LEU A 66 0.50 -1.38 6.51
CA LEU A 66 0.80 -2.80 6.37
C LEU A 66 1.87 -2.99 5.29
N ASN A 67 3.13 -3.03 5.74
CA ASN A 67 4.30 -3.16 4.89
C ASN A 67 4.88 -4.58 4.93
N TYR A 68 5.58 -4.96 3.87
CA TYR A 68 6.34 -6.20 3.79
C TYR A 68 7.73 -5.94 3.21
N TYR A 69 8.75 -6.64 3.72
CA TYR A 69 10.15 -6.29 3.47
C TYR A 69 10.59 -6.58 2.03
N ASP A 70 10.13 -7.70 1.46
CA ASP A 70 10.45 -8.11 0.09
C ASP A 70 9.54 -7.43 -0.96
N CYS A 71 9.03 -6.23 -0.66
CA CYS A 71 8.18 -5.46 -1.55
C CYS A 71 9.02 -4.82 -2.66
N PRO A 72 8.98 -5.35 -3.90
CA PRO A 72 9.94 -4.96 -4.93
C PRO A 72 9.66 -3.55 -5.48
N MET A 73 8.46 -3.01 -5.23
CA MET A 73 7.98 -1.73 -5.77
C MET A 73 7.01 -1.06 -4.77
N LEU A 74 7.09 0.26 -4.63
CA LEU A 74 6.16 1.18 -3.93
C LEU A 74 6.18 1.24 -2.39
N CYS A 75 6.63 0.21 -1.66
CA CYS A 75 6.57 0.26 -0.19
C CYS A 75 7.45 1.36 0.46
N THR A 76 8.47 1.86 -0.24
CA THR A 76 9.28 3.02 0.21
C THR A 76 8.61 4.38 0.00
N LEU A 77 7.48 4.44 -0.72
CA LEU A 77 6.76 5.69 -1.05
C LEU A 77 5.65 6.04 -0.04
N ILE A 78 5.39 5.17 0.95
CA ILE A 78 4.29 5.29 1.92
C ILE A 78 4.83 5.77 3.30
N LEU A 79 5.97 6.45 3.32
CA LEU A 79 6.55 7.06 4.52
C LEU A 79 6.32 8.58 4.56
#